data_AF-A0A3L8BYP4-F1
#
_entry.id   AF-A0A3L8BYP4-F1
#
_cell.length_a   1.000
_cell.length_b   1.000
_cell.length_c   1.000
_cell.angle_alpha   90.00
_cell.angle_beta   90.00
_cell.angle_gamma   90.00
#
_symmetry.space_group_name_H-M   'P 1'
#
loop_
_entity.id
_entity.type
_entity.pdbx_description
1 polymer ?
#
loop_
_entity_poly.entity_id
_entity_poly.type
_entity_poly.pdbx_seq_one_letter_code
_entity_poly.pdbx_strand_id
1 'polypeptide(L)'
;MKTNDLFEEGRNCCKVARCDKAAFIIDGKRYFKALYDVIAEAQSHFIILSWDIMSQFKLVREENDYGDKPAALGEFLNAVLAENEEIEGYIL
;
A
#
# COMPACT_ATOMS: atom_id res chain seq x y z
N MET A 1 -6.86 -38.51 -1.55
CA MET A 1 -7.84 -37.53 -2.09
C MET A 1 -7.03 -36.43 -2.74
N LYS A 2 -7.06 -36.25 -4.07
CA LYS A 2 -6.34 -35.15 -4.73
C LYS A 2 -7.05 -33.85 -4.35
N THR A 3 -6.40 -33.00 -3.56
CA THR A 3 -6.84 -31.62 -3.35
C THR A 3 -6.85 -30.92 -4.70
N ASN A 4 -8.01 -30.39 -5.12
CA ASN A 4 -8.02 -29.36 -6.15
C ASN A 4 -7.26 -28.17 -5.56
N ASP A 5 -6.09 -27.85 -6.12
CA ASP A 5 -5.33 -26.70 -5.64
C ASP A 5 -6.12 -25.43 -5.98
N LEU A 6 -6.47 -24.65 -4.95
CA LEU A 6 -7.16 -23.36 -5.11
C LEU A 6 -6.36 -22.40 -6.01
N PHE A 7 -5.03 -22.58 -6.03
CA PHE A 7 -4.08 -21.80 -6.79
C PHE A 7 -3.36 -22.68 -7.82
N GLU A 8 -3.54 -22.36 -9.10
CA GLU A 8 -2.91 -22.96 -10.27
C GLU A 8 -2.04 -21.90 -10.96
N GLU A 9 -0.71 -22.04 -10.83
CA GLU A 9 0.25 -21.10 -11.41
C GLU A 9 0.05 -20.97 -12.93
N GLY A 10 0.04 -19.72 -13.42
CA GLY A 10 -0.17 -19.40 -14.83
C GLY A 10 -1.65 -19.45 -15.28
N ARG A 11 -2.57 -19.96 -14.46
CA ARG A 11 -4.02 -19.93 -14.74
C ARG A 11 -4.77 -18.93 -13.86
N ASN A 12 -4.62 -19.03 -12.54
CA ASN A 12 -5.35 -18.16 -11.59
C ASN A 12 -4.45 -17.54 -10.50
N CYS A 13 -3.15 -17.85 -10.51
CA CYS A 13 -2.16 -17.19 -9.67
C CYS A 13 -0.83 -17.04 -10.44
N CYS A 14 -0.01 -16.07 -10.05
CA CYS A 14 1.32 -15.90 -10.61
C CYS A 14 2.32 -16.89 -10.00
N LYS A 15 2.28 -17.04 -8.67
CA LYS A 15 3.19 -17.90 -7.91
C LYS A 15 2.54 -18.38 -6.61
N VAL A 16 2.84 -19.60 -6.19
CA VAL A 16 2.58 -20.10 -4.84
C VAL A 16 3.89 -20.09 -4.06
N ALA A 17 3.94 -19.33 -2.97
CA ALA A 17 5.14 -19.16 -2.14
C ALA A 17 4.78 -19.17 -0.64
N ARG A 18 5.78 -19.45 0.19
CA ARG A 18 5.66 -19.34 1.66
C ARG A 18 6.07 -17.94 2.10
N CYS A 19 5.31 -17.35 3.02
CA CYS A 19 5.66 -16.08 3.67
C CYS A 19 5.81 -16.30 5.18
N ASP A 20 6.71 -15.54 5.80
CA ASP A 20 6.94 -15.61 7.25
C ASP A 20 5.98 -14.68 8.03
N LYS A 21 5.47 -13.64 7.37
CA LYS A 21 4.52 -12.68 7.94
C LYS A 21 3.40 -12.42 6.94
N ALA A 22 2.17 -12.62 7.39
CA ALA A 22 0.96 -12.28 6.66
C ALA A 22 -0.13 -11.85 7.63
N ALA A 23 -0.94 -10.88 7.22
CA ALA A 23 -2.10 -10.42 7.95
C ALA A 23 -3.24 -10.12 6.97
N PHE A 24 -4.47 -10.29 7.43
CA PHE A 24 -5.64 -9.87 6.67
C PHE A 24 -6.06 -8.47 7.09
N ILE A 25 -6.27 -7.61 6.11
CA ILE A 25 -6.89 -6.31 6.30
C ILE A 25 -8.22 -6.33 5.56
N ILE A 26 -9.29 -6.26 6.34
CA ILE A 26 -10.65 -6.20 5.81
C ILE A 26 -11.05 -4.73 5.87
N ASP A 27 -11.75 -4.26 4.84
CA ASP A 27 -12.21 -2.88 4.64
C ASP A 27 -11.15 -1.86 4.20
N GLY A 28 -11.65 -0.80 3.55
CA GLY A 28 -10.81 0.27 3.02
C GLY A 28 -10.24 1.19 4.11
N LYS A 29 -10.94 1.39 5.25
CA LYS A 29 -10.47 2.29 6.31
C LYS A 29 -9.16 1.76 6.88
N ARG A 30 -9.13 0.48 7.24
CA ARG A 30 -7.95 -0.17 7.81
C ARG A 30 -6.83 -0.30 6.78
N TYR A 31 -7.19 -0.61 5.53
CA TYR A 31 -6.21 -0.73 4.44
C TYR A 31 -5.48 0.59 4.19
N PHE A 32 -6.22 1.69 4.00
CA PHE A 32 -5.59 2.97 3.67
C PHE A 32 -4.87 3.61 4.88
N LYS A 33 -5.30 3.34 6.12
CA LYS A 33 -4.53 3.71 7.30
C LYS A 33 -3.19 2.96 7.36
N ALA A 34 -3.21 1.65 7.15
CA ALA A 34 -1.98 0.86 7.10
C ALA A 34 -1.05 1.33 5.98
N LEU A 35 -1.60 1.64 4.79
CA LEU A 35 -0.83 2.19 3.67
C LEU A 35 -0.19 3.55 4.01
N TYR A 36 -0.94 4.45 4.64
CA TYR A 36 -0.44 5.76 5.07
C TYR A 36 0.73 5.60 6.05
N ASP A 37 0.58 4.74 7.06
CA ASP A 37 1.61 4.52 8.08
C ASP A 37 2.90 3.93 7.49
N VAL A 38 2.79 2.88 6.67
CA VAL A 38 3.98 2.20 6.13
C VAL A 38 4.75 3.05 5.12
N ILE A 39 4.06 3.90 4.34
CA ILE A 39 4.73 4.81 3.40
C ILE A 39 5.36 5.98 4.17
N ALA A 40 4.73 6.49 5.22
CA ALA A 40 5.30 7.56 6.04
C ALA A 40 6.62 7.14 6.71
N GLU A 41 6.79 5.85 6.98
CA GLU A 41 8.01 5.26 7.56
C GLU A 41 8.97 4.65 6.51
N ALA A 42 8.70 4.84 5.21
CA ALA A 42 9.55 4.29 4.16
C ALA A 42 10.99 4.81 4.25
N GLN A 43 11.97 3.94 3.99
CA GLN A 43 13.40 4.27 4.18
C GLN A 43 14.20 4.33 2.89
N SER A 44 13.70 3.77 1.78
CA SER A 44 14.46 3.69 0.52
C SER A 44 13.55 3.80 -0.69
N HIS A 45 12.50 2.99 -0.77
CA HIS A 45 11.61 3.04 -1.91
C HIS A 45 10.19 2.57 -1.57
N PHE A 46 9.21 3.13 -2.26
CA PHE A 46 7.85 2.58 -2.32
C PHE A 46 7.42 2.39 -3.77
N ILE A 47 6.68 1.31 -4.02
CA ILE A 47 6.15 0.95 -5.34
C ILE A 47 4.65 0.78 -5.21
N ILE A 48 3.89 1.55 -5.99
CA ILE A 48 2.43 1.45 -6.08
C ILE A 48 2.08 0.90 -7.46
N LEU A 49 1.45 -0.27 -7.49
CA LEU A 49 0.90 -0.88 -8.69
C LEU A 49 -0.62 -0.68 -8.67
N SER A 50 -1.18 0.03 -9.64
CA SER A 50 -2.62 0.27 -9.66
C SER A 50 -3.21 0.30 -11.07
N TRP A 51 -4.42 -0.22 -11.22
CA TRP A 51 -5.18 -0.07 -12.46
C TRP A 51 -5.75 1.35 -12.63
N ASP A 52 -6.04 2.04 -11.52
CA ASP A 52 -6.49 3.43 -11.50
C ASP A 52 -6.01 4.12 -10.22
N ILE A 53 -5.63 5.40 -10.30
CA ILE A 53 -5.10 6.16 -9.17
C ILE A 53 -5.65 7.58 -9.19
N MET A 54 -6.25 7.98 -8.08
CA MET A 54 -6.79 9.33 -7.91
C MET A 54 -6.00 10.05 -6.83
N SER A 55 -5.18 11.03 -7.25
CA SER A 55 -4.30 11.80 -6.34
C SER A 55 -5.07 12.54 -5.24
N GLN A 56 -6.33 12.91 -5.49
CA GLN A 56 -7.19 13.61 -4.54
C GLN A 56 -7.86 12.68 -3.51
N PHE A 57 -7.68 11.36 -3.63
CA PHE A 57 -8.25 10.40 -2.70
C PHE A 57 -7.64 10.55 -1.31
N LYS A 58 -8.48 10.70 -0.28
CA LYS A 58 -8.03 10.76 1.12
C LYS A 58 -7.78 9.37 1.68
N LEU A 59 -6.53 9.07 2.02
CA LEU A 59 -6.09 7.82 2.63
C LEU A 59 -6.66 7.64 4.05
N VAL A 60 -6.64 8.71 4.84
CA VAL A 60 -7.21 8.77 6.19
C VAL A 60 -8.29 9.84 6.26
N ARG A 61 -9.30 9.64 7.12
CA ARG A 61 -10.51 10.49 7.15
C ARG A 61 -10.91 11.00 8.53
N GLU A 62 -10.55 10.29 9.59
CA GLU A 62 -10.88 10.68 10.97
C GLU A 62 -9.71 11.43 11.58
N GLU A 63 -9.96 12.50 12.35
CA GLU A 63 -8.91 13.36 12.92
C GLU A 63 -7.82 12.58 13.67
N ASN A 64 -8.19 11.51 14.37
CA ASN A 64 -7.26 10.65 15.10
C ASN A 64 -6.38 9.77 14.20
N ASP A 65 -6.73 9.62 12.92
CA ASP A 65 -5.96 8.84 11.94
C ASP A 65 -4.92 9.69 11.22
N TYR A 66 -4.94 11.02 11.37
CA TYR A 66 -3.96 11.91 10.76
C TYR A 66 -2.64 11.84 11.55
N GLY A 67 -1.53 11.71 10.82
CA GLY A 67 -0.22 12.10 11.32
C GLY A 67 0.09 13.55 10.95
N ASP A 68 1.38 13.88 10.87
CA ASP A 68 1.84 15.23 10.46
C ASP A 68 1.74 15.48 8.94
N LYS A 69 1.33 14.47 8.15
CA LYS A 69 1.28 14.53 6.68
C LYS A 69 -0.15 14.69 6.15
N PRO A 70 -0.33 15.30 4.97
CA PRO A 70 -1.66 15.47 4.35
C PRO A 70 -2.38 14.14 4.12
N ALA A 71 -3.72 14.16 4.14
CA ALA A 71 -4.51 12.94 3.92
C ALA A 71 -4.69 12.56 2.44
N ALA A 72 -4.64 13.53 1.51
CA ALA A 72 -4.82 13.26 0.09
C ALA A 72 -3.57 12.56 -0.48
N LEU A 73 -3.75 11.48 -1.23
CA LEU A 73 -2.66 10.62 -1.73
C LEU A 73 -1.53 11.41 -2.40
N GLY A 74 -1.84 12.32 -3.33
CA GLY A 74 -0.81 13.08 -4.04
C GLY A 74 0.00 13.99 -3.13
N GLU A 75 -0.69 14.74 -2.26
CA GLU A 75 -0.04 15.63 -1.28
C GLU A 75 0.77 14.84 -0.25
N PHE A 76 0.25 13.70 0.19
CA PHE A 76 0.90 12.77 1.09
C PHE A 76 2.22 12.25 0.51
N LEU A 77 2.21 11.71 -0.72
CA LEU A 77 3.41 11.20 -1.36
C LEU A 77 4.45 12.30 -1.57
N ASN A 78 4.02 13.50 -1.97
CA ASN A 78 4.92 14.66 -2.10
C ASN A 78 5.53 15.06 -0.75
N ALA A 79 4.76 15.02 0.35
CA ALA A 79 5.29 15.32 1.68
C ALA A 79 6.33 14.29 2.12
N VAL A 80 6.11 13.00 1.86
CA VAL A 80 7.08 11.94 2.16
C VAL A 80 8.39 12.14 1.41
N LEU A 81 8.31 12.42 0.11
CA LEU A 81 9.50 12.65 -0.73
C LEU A 81 10.24 13.94 -0.37
N ALA A 82 9.52 14.96 0.10
CA ALA A 82 10.12 16.23 0.52
C ALA A 82 10.86 16.15 1.86
N GLU A 83 10.47 15.22 2.75
CA GLU A 83 11.14 14.99 4.03
C GLU A 83 12.45 14.21 3.88
N ASN A 84 12.58 13.38 2.85
CA ASN A 84 13.77 12.59 2.59
C ASN A 84 14.01 12.43 1.08
N GLU A 85 14.96 13.18 0.55
CA GLU A 85 15.33 13.19 -0.88
C GLU A 85 15.91 11.86 -1.38
N GLU A 86 16.32 10.96 -0.47
CA GLU A 86 16.84 9.62 -0.82
C GLU A 86 15.74 8.58 -1.04
N ILE A 87 14.47 8.90 -0.73
CA ILE A 87 13.35 7.98 -0.98
C ILE A 87 12.94 8.05 -2.44
N GLU A 88 12.82 6.89 -3.09
CA GLU A 88 12.34 6.78 -4.46
C GLU A 88 10.89 6.24 -4.52
N GLY A 89 10.01 6.98 -5.19
CA GLY A 89 8.62 6.59 -5.40
C GLY A 89 8.37 6.14 -6.84
N TYR A 90 7.82 4.93 -7.02
CA TYR A 90 7.44 4.40 -8.32
C TYR A 90 5.93 4.13 -8.37
N ILE A 91 5.26 4.58 -9.43
CA ILE A 91 3.84 4.32 -9.67
C ILE A 91 3.70 3.72 -11.08
N LEU A 92 3.05 2.55 -11.18
CA LEU A 92 2.81 1.83 -12.43
C LEU A 92 1.33 1.53 -12.63
#